data_AF-A0A3D1TT82-F1
#
_entry.id   AF-A0A3D1TT82-F1
#
_cell.length_a   1.000
_cell.length_b   1.000
_cell.length_c   1.000
_cell.angle_alpha   90.00
_cell.angle_beta   90.00
_cell.angle_gamma   90.00
#
_symmetry.space_group_name_H-M   'P 1'
#
loop_
_entity.id
_entity.type
_entity.pdbx_description
1 polymer ?
#
loop_
_entity_poly.entity_id
_entity_poly.type
_entity_poly.pdbx_seq_one_letter_code
_entity_poly.pdbx_strand_id
1 'polypeptide(L)'
;MSVGTMVIAAALAISTFTSLPESHASASTGARVWLTTDNRKSLLKEQHPIPWSNGKPRKNHFTIPVNDAKRFQQVEGFGASLTDSSAWLIANKLTATQRDTLMKDLFDP
;
A
#
# COMPACT_ATOMS: atom_id res chain seq x y z
N MET A 1 21.69 50.53 -47.42
CA MET A 1 20.28 50.51 -47.87
C MET A 1 20.15 49.25 -48.72
N SER A 2 19.66 48.11 -48.23
CA SER A 2 18.36 47.84 -47.64
C SER A 2 18.49 46.72 -46.60
N VAL A 3 17.76 46.84 -45.49
CA VAL A 3 17.72 45.87 -44.38
C VAL A 3 16.50 44.99 -44.59
N GLY A 4 16.66 43.66 -44.55
CA GLY A 4 15.58 42.68 -44.71
C GLY A 4 15.50 41.75 -43.51
N THR A 5 14.35 41.79 -42.85
CA THR A 5 14.02 41.34 -41.49
C THR A 5 14.09 39.82 -41.26
N MET A 6 14.58 39.42 -40.08
CA MET A 6 14.51 38.06 -39.50
C MET A 6 13.07 37.55 -39.32
N VAL A 7 12.86 36.25 -39.52
CA VAL A 7 11.84 35.49 -38.79
C VAL A 7 12.50 34.22 -38.26
N ILE A 8 12.68 34.14 -36.94
CA ILE A 8 13.09 32.94 -36.21
C ILE A 8 11.84 32.07 -36.03
N ALA A 9 11.83 30.88 -36.62
CA ALA A 9 10.82 29.87 -36.30
C ALA A 9 11.32 29.05 -35.11
N ALA A 10 10.83 29.38 -33.90
CA ALA A 10 11.03 28.59 -32.71
C ALA A 10 10.10 27.37 -32.74
N ALA A 11 10.65 26.18 -32.99
CA ALA A 11 9.91 24.93 -32.88
C ALA A 11 9.81 24.53 -31.40
N LEU A 12 8.65 24.74 -30.78
CA LEU A 12 8.35 24.30 -29.43
C LEU A 12 8.04 22.79 -29.44
N ALA A 13 9.04 21.96 -29.15
CA ALA A 13 8.85 20.51 -28.99
C ALA A 13 8.14 20.24 -27.66
N ILE A 14 6.82 20.05 -27.71
CA ILE A 14 6.02 19.59 -26.57
C ILE A 14 6.34 18.11 -26.37
N SER A 15 7.29 17.82 -25.48
CA SER A 15 7.62 16.45 -25.08
C SER A 15 6.53 15.94 -24.14
N THR A 16 5.53 15.24 -24.68
CA THR A 16 4.52 14.55 -23.87
C THR A 16 5.17 13.42 -23.09
N PHE A 17 5.40 13.61 -21.79
CA PHE A 17 5.71 12.53 -20.86
C PHE A 17 4.46 11.66 -20.72
N THR A 18 4.35 10.61 -21.52
CA THR A 18 3.38 9.54 -21.29
C THR A 18 3.86 8.74 -20.08
N SER A 19 3.24 8.95 -18.92
CA SER A 19 3.41 8.07 -17.77
C SER A 19 2.95 6.67 -18.15
N LEU A 20 3.87 5.71 -18.25
CA LEU A 20 3.51 4.30 -18.34
C LEU A 20 2.82 3.91 -17.03
N PRO A 21 1.72 3.14 -17.05
CA PRO A 21 1.16 2.60 -15.83
C PRO A 21 2.21 1.69 -15.19
N GLU A 22 2.64 2.06 -13.99
CA GLU A 22 3.57 1.30 -13.17
C GLU A 22 2.89 -0.04 -12.83
N SER A 23 3.41 -1.12 -13.41
CA SER A 23 2.88 -2.48 -13.24
C SER A 23 3.19 -2.97 -11.82
N HIS A 24 2.30 -2.65 -10.88
CA HIS A 24 2.40 -3.09 -9.48
C HIS A 24 1.82 -4.51 -9.28
N ALA A 25 2.28 -5.48 -10.06
CA ALA A 25 1.93 -6.86 -9.82
C ALA A 25 3.14 -7.76 -10.07
N SER A 26 4.07 -7.79 -9.12
CA SER A 26 4.85 -9.00 -8.92
C SER A 26 3.85 -10.09 -8.54
N ALA A 27 3.59 -11.03 -9.47
CA ALA A 27 2.61 -12.09 -9.25
C ALA A 27 3.10 -12.97 -8.10
N SER A 28 2.63 -12.71 -6.88
CA SER A 28 2.89 -13.57 -5.73
C SER A 28 2.29 -14.95 -6.04
N THR A 29 3.01 -16.03 -5.72
CA THR A 29 2.55 -17.41 -5.97
C THR A 29 1.33 -17.80 -5.10
N GLY A 30 0.92 -16.94 -4.17
CA GLY A 30 -0.25 -17.11 -3.32
C GLY A 30 -0.63 -15.84 -2.55
N ALA A 31 -1.77 -15.91 -1.85
CA ALA A 31 -2.23 -14.89 -0.92
C ALA A 31 -1.50 -15.01 0.42
N ARG A 32 -0.97 -13.90 0.94
CA ARG A 32 -0.52 -13.80 2.34
C ARG A 32 -1.74 -13.60 3.25
N VAL A 33 -1.68 -14.15 4.46
CA VAL A 33 -2.82 -14.17 5.37
C VAL A 33 -2.35 -13.79 6.77
N TRP A 34 -3.04 -12.83 7.39
CA TRP A 34 -2.86 -12.42 8.78
C TRP A 34 -4.13 -12.72 9.58
N LEU A 35 -3.98 -13.27 10.78
CA LEU A 35 -5.08 -13.70 11.62
C LEU A 35 -5.02 -13.09 13.02
N THR A 36 -6.15 -12.52 13.45
CA THR A 36 -6.43 -12.17 14.83
C THR A 36 -7.70 -12.91 15.26
N THR A 37 -7.67 -13.59 16.40
CA THR A 37 -8.84 -14.26 16.98
C THR A 37 -9.29 -13.56 18.26
N ASP A 38 -10.60 -13.59 18.51
CA ASP A 38 -11.23 -13.01 19.70
C ASP A 38 -10.68 -13.58 21.02
N ASN A 39 -10.44 -14.90 21.04
CA ASN A 39 -9.83 -15.63 22.15
C ASN A 39 -8.31 -15.42 22.26
N ARG A 40 -7.72 -14.53 21.44
CA ARG A 40 -6.31 -14.13 21.43
C ARG A 40 -5.30 -15.26 21.16
N LYS A 41 -5.75 -16.42 20.66
CA LYS A 41 -4.85 -17.50 20.21
C LYS A 41 -4.00 -17.09 19.01
N SER A 42 -4.46 -16.13 18.22
CA SER A 42 -3.68 -15.45 17.18
C SER A 42 -3.85 -13.94 17.32
N LEU A 43 -2.76 -13.19 17.25
CA LEU A 43 -2.72 -11.72 17.34
C LEU A 43 -1.85 -11.20 16.20
N LEU A 44 -2.48 -10.69 15.14
CA LEU A 44 -1.81 -10.26 13.90
C LEU A 44 -0.77 -11.27 13.39
N LYS A 45 -1.09 -12.57 13.52
CA LYS A 45 -0.14 -13.64 13.24
C LYS A 45 -0.19 -14.00 11.76
N GLU A 46 0.94 -13.95 11.08
CA GLU A 46 1.06 -14.44 9.71
C GLU A 46 0.81 -15.96 9.65
N GLN A 47 0.02 -16.38 8.66
CA GLN A 47 -0.35 -17.77 8.42
C GLN A 47 0.37 -18.30 7.18
N HIS A 48 0.27 -19.62 6.96
CA HIS A 48 0.76 -20.22 5.73
C HIS A 48 0.08 -19.57 4.51
N PRO A 49 0.84 -19.12 3.49
CA PRO A 49 0.27 -18.54 2.29
C PRO A 49 -0.68 -19.51 1.58
N ILE A 50 -1.75 -18.99 1.00
CA ILE A 50 -2.71 -19.79 0.24
C ILE A 50 -2.33 -19.70 -1.25
N PRO A 51 -1.93 -20.79 -1.91
CA PRO A 51 -1.55 -20.74 -3.31
C PRO A 51 -2.74 -20.36 -4.19
N TRP A 52 -2.49 -19.56 -5.22
CA TRP A 52 -3.52 -19.28 -6.22
C TRP A 52 -3.84 -20.54 -7.02
N SER A 53 -5.11 -20.74 -7.35
CA SER A 53 -5.54 -21.85 -8.19
C SER A 53 -6.47 -21.35 -9.29
N ASN A 54 -6.18 -21.71 -10.53
CA ASN A 54 -7.00 -21.38 -11.69
C ASN A 54 -8.22 -22.32 -11.83
N GLY A 55 -8.60 -23.00 -10.75
CA GLY A 55 -9.64 -24.02 -10.74
C GLY A 55 -11.05 -23.43 -10.60
N LYS A 56 -12.05 -24.12 -11.17
CA LYS A 56 -13.46 -23.83 -10.90
C LYS A 56 -13.74 -23.94 -9.39
N PRO A 57 -14.67 -23.14 -8.84
CA PRO A 57 -15.06 -23.25 -7.43
C PRO A 57 -15.35 -24.70 -7.07
N ARG A 58 -14.72 -25.19 -6.00
CA ARG A 58 -15.01 -26.54 -5.49
C ARG A 58 -16.50 -26.59 -5.11
N LYS A 59 -17.18 -27.69 -5.46
CA LYS A 59 -18.58 -27.90 -5.05
C LYS A 59 -18.66 -27.75 -3.52
N ASN A 60 -19.65 -27.00 -3.04
CA ASN A 60 -19.90 -26.69 -1.61
C ASN A 60 -18.95 -25.66 -0.96
N HIS A 61 -18.18 -24.90 -1.73
CA HIS A 61 -17.43 -23.75 -1.20
C HIS A 61 -18.18 -22.45 -1.45
N PHE A 62 -18.32 -21.61 -0.40
CA PHE A 62 -18.81 -20.25 -0.55
C PHE A 62 -17.75 -19.40 -1.27
N THR A 63 -18.16 -18.66 -2.30
CA THR A 63 -17.27 -17.85 -3.13
C THR A 63 -17.66 -16.39 -3.03
N ILE A 64 -16.69 -15.51 -2.73
CA ILE A 64 -16.86 -14.06 -2.73
C ILE A 64 -16.16 -13.50 -3.97
N PRO A 65 -16.89 -13.10 -5.03
CA PRO A 65 -16.29 -12.56 -6.23
C PRO A 65 -15.83 -11.11 -6.03
N VAL A 66 -14.65 -10.78 -6.57
CA VAL A 66 -14.14 -9.40 -6.64
C VAL A 66 -14.36 -8.90 -8.07
N ASN A 67 -15.04 -7.76 -8.22
CA ASN A 67 -15.22 -7.07 -9.50
C ASN A 67 -14.37 -5.80 -9.51
N ASP A 68 -13.24 -5.83 -10.21
CA ASP A 68 -12.30 -4.72 -10.31
C ASP A 68 -12.75 -3.61 -11.26
N ALA A 69 -13.77 -3.81 -12.09
CA ALA A 69 -14.37 -2.73 -12.87
C ALA A 69 -15.22 -1.78 -12.01
N LYS A 70 -15.64 -2.22 -10.80
CA LYS A 70 -16.40 -1.40 -9.87
C LYS A 70 -15.45 -0.68 -8.90
N ARG A 71 -15.38 0.65 -9.01
CA ARG A 71 -14.56 1.51 -8.14
C ARG A 71 -15.42 2.25 -7.12
N PHE A 72 -14.83 2.53 -5.97
CA PHE A 72 -15.41 3.33 -4.89
C PHE A 72 -14.40 4.41 -4.47
N GLN A 73 -14.46 4.87 -3.22
CA GLN A 73 -13.53 5.85 -2.69
C GLN A 73 -12.10 5.33 -2.67
N GLN A 74 -11.14 6.24 -2.87
CA GLN A 74 -9.75 5.99 -2.54
C GLN A 74 -9.57 6.02 -1.02
N VAL A 75 -8.69 5.17 -0.51
CA VAL A 75 -8.33 5.13 0.92
C VAL A 75 -7.00 5.87 1.05
N GLU A 76 -7.00 6.94 1.83
CA GLU A 76 -5.78 7.71 2.12
C GLU A 76 -4.85 6.95 3.06
N GLY A 77 -5.39 6.40 4.14
CA GLY A 77 -4.61 5.63 5.11
C GLY A 77 -5.38 5.24 6.36
N PHE A 78 -4.64 4.65 7.29
CA PHE A 78 -5.12 4.23 8.60
C PHE A 78 -4.11 4.68 9.67
N GLY A 79 -4.57 4.90 10.89
CA GLY A 79 -3.69 5.33 11.98
C GLY A 79 -4.40 5.44 13.31
N ALA A 80 -3.70 6.04 14.27
CA ALA A 80 -4.20 6.34 15.60
C ALA A 80 -3.64 7.71 16.07
N SER A 81 -4.26 8.30 17.09
CA SER A 81 -3.76 9.55 17.67
C SER A 81 -2.56 9.30 18.59
N LEU A 82 -1.46 10.02 18.34
CA LEU A 82 -0.34 10.12 19.27
C LEU A 82 -0.52 11.36 20.13
N THR A 83 -1.29 11.24 21.21
CA THR A 83 -1.55 12.33 22.16
C THR A 83 -0.35 12.57 23.08
N ASP A 84 -0.34 13.71 23.79
CA ASP A 84 0.66 14.00 24.83
C ASP A 84 0.77 12.88 25.87
N SER A 85 -0.35 12.29 26.27
CA SER A 85 -0.36 11.17 27.22
C SER A 85 0.29 9.92 26.64
N SER A 86 0.00 9.58 25.38
CA SER A 86 0.64 8.45 24.69
C SER A 86 2.15 8.68 24.54
N ALA A 87 2.55 9.87 24.10
CA ALA A 87 3.95 10.26 23.96
C ALA A 87 4.69 10.21 25.31
N TRP A 88 4.06 10.70 26.38
CA TRP A 88 4.65 10.66 27.71
C TRP A 88 4.87 9.22 28.21
N LEU A 89 3.90 8.31 27.99
CA LEU A 89 4.05 6.89 28.33
C LEU A 89 5.19 6.25 27.55
N ILE A 90 5.24 6.47 26.24
CA ILE A 90 6.29 5.92 25.36
C ILE A 90 7.67 6.43 25.80
N ALA A 91 7.80 7.70 26.15
CA ALA A 91 9.07 8.30 26.53
C ALA A 91 9.55 7.93 27.95
N ASN A 92 8.62 7.75 28.91
CA ASN A 92 8.96 7.66 30.33
C ASN A 92 8.69 6.28 30.96
N LYS A 93 7.94 5.39 30.29
CA LYS A 93 7.60 4.05 30.83
C LYS A 93 8.26 2.90 30.08
N LEU A 94 8.81 3.14 28.89
CA LEU A 94 9.53 2.14 28.12
C LEU A 94 11.03 2.37 28.24
N THR A 95 11.81 1.29 28.21
CA THR A 95 13.25 1.38 27.96
C THR A 95 13.50 1.84 26.51
N ALA A 96 14.72 2.30 26.22
CA ALA A 96 15.10 2.68 24.86
C ALA A 96 14.79 1.57 23.84
N THR A 97 15.17 0.32 24.16
CA THR A 97 14.91 -0.84 23.30
C THR A 97 13.41 -1.12 23.11
N GLN A 98 12.61 -1.06 24.18
CA GLN A 98 11.16 -1.29 24.07
C GLN A 98 10.47 -0.21 23.23
N ARG A 99 10.90 1.05 23.35
CA ARG A 99 10.41 2.14 22.53
C ARG A 99 10.77 1.92 21.05
N ASP A 100 12.00 1.51 20.76
CA ASP A 100 12.42 1.25 19.37
C ASP A 100 11.66 0.08 18.76
N THR A 101 11.43 -1.00 19.53
CA THR A 101 10.58 -2.11 19.11
C THR A 101 9.15 -1.64 18.84
N LEU A 102 8.55 -0.88 19.76
CA LEU A 102 7.19 -0.36 19.58
C LEU A 102 7.07 0.50 18.32
N MET A 103 8.03 1.41 18.08
CA MET A 103 7.97 2.28 16.91
C MET A 103 8.12 1.51 15.60
N LYS A 104 8.94 0.45 15.58
CA LYS A 104 9.03 -0.47 14.43
C LYS A 104 7.72 -1.22 14.23
N ASP A 105 7.17 -1.80 15.29
CA ASP A 105 5.90 -2.54 15.21
C ASP A 105 4.73 -1.66 14.72
N LEU A 106 4.76 -0.35 14.99
CA LEU A 106 3.69 0.59 14.60
C LEU A 106 3.86 1.21 13.22
N PHE A 107 5.10 1.39 12.74
CA PHE A 107 5.37 2.27 11.58
C PHE A 107 6.37 1.69 10.56
N ASP A 108 6.95 0.52 10.79
CA ASP A 108 7.77 -0.17 9.76
C ASP A 108 6.86 -0.69 8.63
N PRO A 109 7.22 -0.52 7.35
CA PRO A 109 6.36 -0.81 6.20
C PRO A 109 6.18 -2.30 5.86
#